data_AF-A0A957FLP7-F1
#
_entry.id   AF-A0A957FLP7-F1
#
_cell.length_a   1.000
_cell.length_b   1.000
_cell.length_c   1.000
_cell.angle_alpha   90.00
_cell.angle_beta   90.00
_cell.angle_gamma   90.00
#
_symmetry.space_group_name_H-M   'P 1'
#
loop_
_entity.id
_entity.type
_entity.pdbx_description
1 polymer ?
#
loop_
_entity_poly.entity_id
_entity_poly.type
_entity_poly.pdbx_seq_one_letter_code
_entity_poly.pdbx_strand_id
1 'polypeptide(L)'
;MQLEGGRCCVGGPEGEPVNITADFEAVSPFAEVTQMRTMEQCRTADEMIHVNWEPFMSTKVFQFTPPVSNWFSFTISVQFRDARGNLSAVYCDEIGVEGMPVTRIP
;
A
#
# COMPACT_ATOMS: atom_id res chain seq x y z
N MET A 1 7.45 -2.75 5.68
CA MET A 1 6.71 -2.20 4.54
C MET A 1 7.00 -0.73 4.47
N GLN A 2 7.26 -0.20 3.29
CA GLN A 2 7.46 1.23 3.03
C GLN A 2 6.79 1.61 1.71
N LEU A 3 6.05 2.71 1.67
CA LEU A 3 5.54 3.32 0.45
C LEU A 3 6.60 4.26 -0.15
N GLU A 4 6.82 4.15 -1.45
CA GLU A 4 7.78 4.94 -2.23
C GLU A 4 9.18 4.99 -1.60
N GLY A 5 9.64 3.87 -1.03
CA GLY A 5 10.91 3.78 -0.32
C GLY A 5 11.02 4.69 0.91
N GLY A 6 9.89 5.00 1.56
CA GLY A 6 9.83 5.83 2.77
C GLY A 6 9.82 7.34 2.50
N ARG A 7 9.45 7.76 1.29
CA ARG A 7 9.26 9.19 0.99
C ARG A 7 8.04 9.73 1.73
N CYS A 8 8.06 11.04 2.03
CA CYS A 8 6.89 11.76 2.54
C CYS A 8 5.68 11.67 1.60
N CYS A 9 5.98 11.66 0.30
CA CYS A 9 5.05 12.19 -0.66
C CYS A 9 5.38 11.85 -2.11
N VAL A 10 4.32 11.76 -2.91
CA VAL A 10 4.33 11.57 -4.36
C VAL A 10 3.24 12.46 -4.98
N GLY A 11 3.32 12.78 -6.26
CA GLY A 11 2.30 13.58 -6.90
C GLY A 11 2.24 13.39 -8.40
N GLY A 12 1.14 13.84 -8.99
CA GLY A 12 0.89 13.80 -10.43
C GLY A 12 -0.20 14.79 -10.84
N PRO A 13 -0.51 14.90 -12.13
CA PRO A 13 -1.61 15.73 -12.60
C PRO A 13 -2.94 15.33 -11.93
N GLU A 14 -3.75 16.30 -11.53
CA GLU A 14 -5.08 16.03 -10.99
C GLU A 14 -5.93 15.21 -11.98
N GLY A 15 -6.70 14.24 -11.46
CA GLY A 15 -7.52 13.37 -12.29
C GLY A 15 -6.76 12.29 -13.09
N GLU A 16 -5.43 12.22 -12.96
CA GLU A 16 -4.62 11.13 -13.52
C GLU A 16 -4.13 10.17 -12.42
N PRO A 17 -4.01 8.87 -12.71
CA PRO A 17 -3.54 7.90 -11.73
C PRO A 17 -2.05 8.11 -11.43
N VAL A 18 -1.73 8.22 -10.14
CA VAL A 18 -0.38 8.18 -9.59
C VAL A 18 -0.07 6.74 -9.19
N ASN A 19 1.06 6.22 -9.66
CA ASN A 19 1.57 4.92 -9.21
C ASN A 19 2.28 5.09 -7.87
N ILE A 20 1.92 4.25 -6.90
CA ILE A 20 2.46 4.21 -5.55
C ILE A 20 3.03 2.81 -5.33
N THR A 21 4.33 2.71 -5.21
CA THR A 21 5.08 1.48 -5.02
C THR A 21 5.16 1.19 -3.52
N ALA A 22 4.80 -0.02 -3.13
CA ALA A 22 5.01 -0.53 -1.78
C ALA A 22 6.08 -1.62 -1.81
N ASP A 23 7.09 -1.45 -0.97
CA ASP A 23 8.12 -2.45 -0.72
C ASP A 23 7.80 -3.22 0.56
N PHE A 24 7.84 -4.55 0.47
CA PHE A 24 7.53 -5.48 1.55
C PHE A 24 8.74 -6.32 1.90
N GLU A 25 9.00 -6.41 3.19
CA GLU A 25 9.99 -7.32 3.76
C GLU A 25 9.31 -8.05 4.91
N ALA A 26 9.43 -9.38 4.90
CA ALA A 26 8.84 -10.23 5.92
C ALA A 26 9.70 -11.48 6.12
N VAL A 27 9.90 -11.85 7.37
CA VAL A 27 10.60 -13.07 7.79
C VAL A 27 9.79 -13.72 8.91
N SER A 28 9.71 -15.05 8.89
CA SER A 28 9.09 -15.85 9.96
C SER A 28 10.13 -16.82 10.54
N PRO A 29 10.19 -16.97 11.88
CA PRO A 29 11.09 -17.93 12.51
C PRO A 29 10.61 -19.39 12.34
N PHE A 30 9.41 -19.61 11.80
CA PHE A 30 8.78 -20.92 11.75
C PHE A 30 8.81 -21.57 10.35
N ALA A 31 8.73 -20.76 9.30
CA ALA A 31 8.74 -21.16 7.90
C ALA A 31 8.90 -19.94 6.97
N GLU A 32 9.08 -20.19 5.67
CA GLU A 32 9.09 -19.14 4.64
C GLU A 32 7.74 -18.40 4.58
N VAL A 33 7.80 -17.08 4.42
CA VAL A 33 6.62 -16.24 4.17
C VAL A 33 6.20 -16.44 2.71
N THR A 34 5.02 -17.00 2.50
CA THR A 34 4.56 -17.42 1.16
C THR A 34 3.37 -16.62 0.65
N GLN A 35 2.63 -15.98 1.55
CA GLN A 35 1.43 -15.23 1.21
C GLN A 35 1.40 -13.88 1.91
N MET A 36 0.70 -12.94 1.28
CA MET A 36 0.36 -11.64 1.85
C MET A 36 -1.08 -11.30 1.52
N ARG A 37 -1.64 -10.30 2.20
CA ARG A 37 -2.88 -9.65 1.82
C ARG A 37 -2.76 -8.16 2.11
N THR A 38 -3.24 -7.35 1.20
CA THR A 38 -3.15 -5.89 1.28
C THR A 38 -4.53 -5.26 1.20
N MET A 39 -4.75 -4.16 1.91
CA MET A 39 -5.99 -3.39 1.84
C MET A 39 -5.69 -1.90 1.94
N GLU A 40 -6.42 -1.09 1.18
CA GLU A 40 -6.41 0.35 1.37
C GLU A 40 -7.01 0.71 2.74
N GLN A 41 -6.45 1.75 3.35
CA GLN A 41 -6.66 2.15 4.74
C GLN A 41 -5.91 1.29 5.75
N CYS A 42 -5.53 1.90 6.87
CA CYS A 42 -5.00 1.15 8.00
C CYS A 42 -6.11 0.30 8.63
N ARG A 43 -6.00 -1.01 8.49
CA ARG A 43 -6.95 -2.01 9.03
C ARG A 43 -6.40 -2.72 10.25
N THR A 44 -7.31 -3.21 11.07
CA THR A 44 -7.05 -4.16 12.14
C THR A 44 -7.00 -5.61 11.62
N ALA A 45 -6.50 -6.54 12.43
CA ALA A 45 -6.47 -7.96 12.09
C ALA A 45 -7.87 -8.54 11.83
N ASP A 46 -8.86 -8.10 12.61
CA ASP A 46 -10.25 -8.53 12.49
C ASP A 46 -10.90 -8.03 11.19
N GLU A 47 -10.61 -6.80 10.76
CA GLU A 47 -11.11 -6.30 9.47
C GLU A 47 -10.46 -6.99 8.28
N MET A 48 -9.19 -7.39 8.42
CA MET A 48 -8.46 -8.05 7.36
C MET A 48 -8.97 -9.47 7.08
N ILE A 49 -9.73 -10.12 7.99
CA ILE A 49 -10.15 -11.54 7.84
C ILE A 49 -10.86 -11.84 6.52
N HIS A 50 -11.55 -10.86 5.94
CA HIS A 50 -12.30 -11.00 4.68
C HIS A 50 -11.47 -10.69 3.43
N VAL A 51 -10.23 -10.20 3.59
CA VAL A 51 -9.33 -9.90 2.49
C VAL A 51 -8.66 -11.18 2.01
N ASN A 52 -8.73 -11.42 0.71
CA ASN A 52 -8.15 -12.59 0.06
C ASN A 52 -6.62 -12.60 0.18
N TRP A 53 -6.06 -13.79 0.39
CA TRP A 53 -4.62 -14.01 0.33
C TRP A 53 -4.14 -14.06 -1.12
N GLU A 54 -2.99 -13.44 -1.36
CA GLU A 54 -2.23 -13.50 -2.61
C GLU A 54 -0.80 -14.03 -2.33
N PRO A 55 -0.05 -14.51 -3.34
CA PRO A 55 1.35 -14.86 -3.17
C PRO A 55 2.15 -13.67 -2.61
N PHE A 56 3.13 -13.95 -1.76
CA PHE A 56 4.04 -12.91 -1.28
C PHE A 56 4.81 -12.29 -2.46
N MET A 57 4.80 -10.97 -2.52
CA MET A 57 5.59 -10.16 -3.45
C MET A 57 6.38 -9.15 -2.65
N SER A 58 7.67 -9.01 -2.94
CA SER A 58 8.53 -8.02 -2.30
C SER A 58 8.18 -6.58 -2.71
N THR A 59 7.49 -6.40 -3.83
CA THR A 59 7.09 -5.09 -4.34
C THR A 59 5.71 -5.19 -5.01
N LYS A 60 4.83 -4.21 -4.76
CA LYS A 60 3.51 -4.08 -5.41
C LYS A 60 3.25 -2.62 -5.76
N VAL A 61 2.61 -2.37 -6.89
CA VAL A 61 2.20 -1.02 -7.31
C VAL A 61 0.70 -0.85 -7.12
N PHE A 62 0.32 0.21 -6.42
CA PHE A 62 -1.05 0.67 -6.26
C PHE A 62 -1.28 1.90 -7.13
N GLN A 63 -2.49 2.07 -7.65
CA GLN A 63 -2.85 3.24 -8.43
C GLN A 63 -3.84 4.09 -7.65
N PHE A 64 -3.51 5.35 -7.43
CA PHE A 64 -4.38 6.30 -6.75
C PHE A 64 -4.61 7.52 -7.64
N THR A 65 -5.87 7.88 -7.86
CA THR A 65 -6.24 9.07 -8.64
C THR A 65 -6.66 10.18 -7.66
N PRO A 66 -5.83 11.21 -7.43
CA PRO A 66 -6.21 12.33 -6.58
C PRO A 66 -7.37 13.11 -7.23
N PRO A 67 -8.52 13.24 -6.55
CA PRO A 67 -9.76 13.73 -7.16
C PRO A 67 -9.78 15.24 -7.48
N VAL A 68 -8.97 16.06 -6.80
CA VAL A 68 -8.85 17.51 -7.03
C VAL A 68 -7.44 18.00 -6.70
N SER A 69 -7.08 19.20 -7.18
CA SER A 69 -5.85 19.91 -6.82
C SER A 69 -5.66 20.11 -5.29
N ASN A 70 -5.16 19.09 -4.59
CA ASN A 70 -4.89 19.10 -3.15
C ASN A 70 -4.01 17.91 -2.72
N TRP A 71 -3.66 17.87 -1.44
CA TRP A 71 -2.99 16.79 -0.75
C TRP A 71 -3.97 15.76 -0.16
N PHE A 72 -3.68 14.47 -0.36
CA PHE A 72 -4.45 13.35 0.18
C PHE A 72 -3.53 12.42 0.98
N SER A 73 -4.05 11.82 2.05
CA SER A 73 -3.39 10.68 2.69
C SER A 73 -3.81 9.40 1.96
N PHE A 74 -2.82 8.68 1.43
CA PHE A 74 -2.98 7.33 0.91
C PHE A 74 -2.33 6.35 1.88
N THR A 75 -3.07 5.31 2.27
CA THR A 75 -2.64 4.34 3.27
C THR A 75 -2.84 2.91 2.78
N ILE A 76 -1.87 2.06 3.04
CA ILE A 76 -1.93 0.63 2.77
C ILE A 76 -1.65 -0.13 4.05
N SER A 77 -2.49 -1.13 4.34
CA SER A 77 -2.20 -2.16 5.32
C SER A 77 -1.79 -3.48 4.66
N VAL A 78 -0.95 -4.25 5.35
CA VAL A 78 -0.51 -5.58 4.92
C VAL A 78 -0.48 -6.55 6.09
N GLN A 79 -0.85 -7.79 5.83
CA GLN A 79 -0.60 -8.92 6.72
C GLN A 79 0.06 -10.05 5.95
N PHE A 80 0.99 -10.74 6.60
CA PHE A 80 1.75 -11.83 6.01
C PHE A 80 1.33 -13.18 6.60
N ARG A 81 1.52 -14.24 5.81
CA ARG A 81 1.31 -15.61 6.22
C ARG A 81 2.43 -16.51 5.73
N ASP A 82 2.95 -17.33 6.63
CA ASP A 82 3.99 -18.31 6.31
C ASP A 82 3.43 -19.63 5.78
N ALA A 83 4.30 -20.50 5.28
CA ALA A 83 3.93 -21.80 4.72
C ALA A 83 3.28 -22.76 5.74
N ARG A 84 3.39 -22.47 7.04
CA ARG A 84 2.72 -23.23 8.12
C ARG A 84 1.41 -22.60 8.53
N GLY A 85 1.05 -21.48 7.93
CA GLY A 85 -0.19 -20.76 8.15
C GLY A 85 -0.14 -19.77 9.32
N ASN A 86 1.02 -19.51 9.92
CA ASN A 86 1.14 -18.51 10.98
C ASN A 86 0.95 -17.10 10.39
N LEU A 87 0.25 -16.24 11.12
CA LEU A 87 -0.04 -14.87 10.71
C LEU A 87 0.86 -13.87 11.43
N SER A 88 1.29 -12.83 10.72
CA SER A 88 1.91 -11.65 11.35
C SER A 88 0.86 -10.74 12.00
N ALA A 89 1.31 -9.73 12.74
CA ALA A 89 0.49 -8.54 12.98
C ALA A 89 0.14 -7.85 11.65
N VAL A 90 -0.86 -6.96 11.66
CA VAL A 90 -1.13 -6.08 10.51
C VAL A 90 -0.21 -4.87 10.63
N TYR A 91 0.50 -4.55 9.55
CA TYR A 91 1.32 -3.35 9.43
C TYR A 91 0.61 -2.36 8.52
N CYS A 92 0.78 -1.07 8.77
CA CYS A 92 0.26 0.00 7.92
C CYS A 92 1.37 1.01 7.60
N ASP A 93 1.29 1.64 6.43
CA ASP A 93 2.10 2.78 6.06
C ASP A 93 1.24 3.82 5.32
N GLU A 94 1.68 5.08 5.37
CA GLU A 94 0.99 6.25 4.84
C GLU A 94 1.93 7.07 3.95
N ILE A 95 1.38 7.64 2.88
CA ILE A 95 2.06 8.62 2.04
C ILE A 95 1.13 9.77 1.65
N GLY A 96 1.67 10.99 1.60
CA GLY A 96 0.97 12.13 1.04
C GLY A 96 0.94 12.08 -0.50
N VAL A 97 -0.23 12.20 -1.11
CA VAL A 97 -0.39 12.27 -2.56
C VAL A 97 -0.88 13.65 -2.98
N GLU A 98 -0.09 14.35 -3.78
CA GLU A 98 -0.45 15.65 -4.35
C GLU A 98 -1.07 15.50 -5.74
N GLY A 99 -2.30 16.01 -5.90
CA GLY A 99 -2.86 16.30 -7.21
C GLY A 99 -2.45 17.71 -7.65
N MET A 100 -1.66 17.84 -8.70
CA MET A 100 -1.23 19.13 -9.24
C MET A 100 -2.26 19.66 -10.25
N PRO A 101 -2.62 20.95 -10.22
CA PRO A 101 -3.53 21.54 -11.20
C PRO A 101 -2.99 21.37 -12.62
N VAL A 102 -3.83 20.88 -13.53
CA VAL A 102 -3.49 20.90 -14.96
C VAL A 102 -3.65 22.33 -15.47
N THR A 103 -2.55 22.99 -15.82
CA THR A 103 -2.64 24.31 -16.46
C THR A 103 -3.17 24.12 -17.88
N ARG A 104 -4.48 24.27 -18.07
CA ARG A 104 -5.05 24.35 -19.42
C ARG A 104 -4.76 25.74 -19.96
N ILE A 105 -3.82 25.84 -20.89
CA ILE A 105 -3.64 27.07 -21.66
C ILE A 105 -4.88 27.20 -22.56
N PRO A 106 -5.65 28.30 -22.47
CA PRO A 106 -6.86 28.51 -23.28
C PRO A 106 -6.58 28.67 -24.77
#